data_AF-A0A239EAT7-F1
#
_entry.id   AF-A0A239EAT7-F1
#
_cell.length_a   1.000
_cell.length_b   1.000
_cell.length_c   1.000
_cell.angle_alpha   90.00
_cell.angle_beta   90.00
_cell.angle_gamma   90.00
#
_symmetry.space_group_name_H-M   'P 1'
#
loop_
_entity.id
_entity.type
_entity.pdbx_description
1 polymer ?
#
loop_
_entity_poly.entity_id
_entity_poly.type
_entity_poly.pdbx_seq_one_letter_code
_entity_poly.pdbx_strand_id
1 'polypeptide(L)'
;MKKNKIIASIVMLLAIFIAYQLYHAEYNIRDNDVDIEKAIMEFTTPFGSNRGVKNPVIIGRTKVDNKLLVFYGDRDVEGLFGFTPLHRGINGKYQIRSTNYGGGNFYIVGYGFTTSKGNYIAVGGSGYSDKIVSYKAYPIFTIDDTLELLNDNVEGNAFLNIYEVDNEQHFPTVKIFDANGIDISRELWNDFSDVPSGGVGKAELFMLNVLIFIILAIGFTISKYFWTFEQSKEDI
;
A
#
# COMPACT_ATOMS: atom_id res chain seq x y z
N MET A 1 -0.02 49.64 1.16
CA MET A 1 0.74 48.49 0.62
C MET A 1 0.48 48.44 -0.88
N LYS A 2 1.50 48.65 -1.71
CA LYS A 2 1.36 48.78 -3.17
C LYS A 2 0.63 47.57 -3.77
N LYS A 3 -0.48 47.81 -4.46
CA LYS A 3 -1.44 46.81 -4.97
C LYS A 3 -0.78 45.59 -5.63
N ASN A 4 0.33 45.76 -6.33
CA ASN A 4 1.03 44.65 -6.99
C ASN A 4 1.79 43.73 -6.02
N LYS A 5 2.32 44.23 -4.91
CA LYS A 5 2.90 43.39 -3.83
C LYS A 5 1.83 42.52 -3.16
N ILE A 6 0.60 43.05 -3.03
CA ILE A 6 -0.57 42.28 -2.57
C ILE A 6 -0.92 41.18 -3.57
N ILE A 7 -1.04 41.52 -4.86
CA ILE A 7 -1.36 40.55 -5.93
C ILE A 7 -0.31 39.45 -5.99
N ALA A 8 0.98 39.79 -5.96
CA ALA A 8 2.07 38.80 -5.91
C ALA A 8 1.91 37.85 -4.72
N SER A 9 1.61 38.37 -3.54
CA SER A 9 1.44 37.56 -2.34
C SER A 9 0.22 36.61 -2.47
N ILE A 10 -0.90 37.11 -3.00
CA ILE A 10 -2.12 36.31 -3.21
C ILE A 10 -1.86 35.19 -4.22
N VAL A 11 -1.20 35.47 -5.34
CA VAL A 11 -0.89 34.47 -6.36
C VAL A 11 0.00 33.35 -5.79
N MET A 12 1.03 33.70 -5.02
CA MET A 12 1.90 32.71 -4.40
C MET A 12 1.14 31.86 -3.38
N LEU A 13 0.33 32.49 -2.52
CA LEU A 13 -0.50 31.76 -1.55
C LEU A 13 -1.49 30.82 -2.23
N LEU A 14 -2.11 31.26 -3.34
CA LEU A 14 -3.01 30.42 -4.12
C LEU A 14 -2.29 29.22 -4.74
N ALA A 15 -1.09 29.43 -5.29
CA ALA A 15 -0.28 28.34 -5.84
C ALA A 15 0.10 27.30 -4.77
N ILE A 16 0.55 27.77 -3.59
CA ILE A 16 0.84 26.91 -2.44
C ILE A 16 -0.41 26.16 -2.00
N PHE A 17 -1.56 26.85 -1.93
CA PHE A 17 -2.82 26.23 -1.55
C PHE A 17 -3.24 25.12 -2.52
N ILE A 18 -3.18 25.36 -3.84
CA ILE A 18 -3.52 24.35 -4.85
C ILE A 18 -2.56 23.16 -4.77
N ALA A 19 -1.25 23.41 -4.67
CA ALA A 19 -0.25 22.36 -4.49
C ALA A 19 -0.53 21.51 -3.24
N TYR A 20 -0.88 22.16 -2.13
CA TYR A 20 -1.26 21.48 -0.90
C TYR A 20 -2.54 20.65 -1.07
N GLN A 21 -3.58 21.17 -1.75
CA GLN A 21 -4.82 20.42 -1.98
C GLN A 21 -4.59 19.18 -2.83
N LEU A 22 -3.77 19.28 -3.90
CA LEU A 22 -3.39 18.12 -4.72
C LEU A 22 -2.66 17.07 -3.90
N TYR A 23 -1.69 17.49 -3.08
CA TYR A 23 -0.97 16.60 -2.19
C TYR A 23 -1.92 15.93 -1.17
N HIS A 24 -2.82 16.71 -0.58
CA HIS A 24 -3.78 16.22 0.42
C HIS A 24 -4.81 15.25 -0.18
N ALA A 25 -5.20 15.46 -1.43
CA ALA A 25 -6.10 14.57 -2.15
C ALA A 25 -5.47 13.18 -2.38
N GLU A 26 -4.16 13.12 -2.66
CA GLU A 26 -3.45 11.85 -2.82
C GLU A 26 -3.15 11.18 -1.46
N TYR A 27 -2.64 11.93 -0.48
CA TYR A 27 -2.39 11.44 0.87
C TYR A 27 -3.58 11.72 1.78
N ASN A 28 -4.64 10.93 1.63
CA ASN A 28 -5.92 11.17 2.29
C ASN A 28 -6.30 10.12 3.35
N ILE A 29 -5.65 8.95 3.36
CA ILE A 29 -6.01 7.80 4.19
C ILE A 29 -5.49 7.98 5.61
N ARG A 30 -6.35 7.82 6.63
CA ARG A 30 -5.91 7.82 8.04
C ARG A 30 -5.68 6.40 8.53
N ASP A 31 -4.93 6.28 9.62
CA ASP A 31 -4.64 5.01 10.30
C ASP A 31 -5.84 4.56 11.14
N ASN A 32 -6.93 4.17 10.47
CA ASN A 32 -8.11 3.53 11.07
C ASN A 32 -8.77 2.59 10.05
N ASP A 33 -9.53 1.61 10.53
CA ASP A 33 -10.05 0.52 9.68
C ASP A 33 -11.00 1.05 8.61
N VAL A 34 -11.91 1.96 8.98
CA VAL A 34 -12.92 2.52 8.07
C VAL A 34 -12.27 3.21 6.86
N ASP A 35 -11.29 4.08 7.10
CA ASP A 35 -10.62 4.81 6.02
C ASP A 35 -9.75 3.88 5.16
N ILE A 36 -9.08 2.88 5.76
CA ILE A 36 -8.24 1.93 5.04
C ILE A 36 -9.09 0.99 4.18
N GLU A 37 -10.15 0.41 4.73
CA GLU A 37 -11.08 -0.47 4.02
C GLU A 37 -11.70 0.24 2.83
N LYS A 38 -12.21 1.47 3.04
CA LYS A 38 -12.74 2.30 1.95
C LYS A 38 -11.70 2.53 0.85
N ALA A 39 -10.46 2.85 1.22
CA ALA A 39 -9.39 3.09 0.26
C ALA A 39 -9.02 1.82 -0.53
N ILE A 40 -8.98 0.65 0.11
CA ILE A 40 -8.72 -0.64 -0.56
C ILE A 40 -9.82 -0.95 -1.58
N MET A 41 -11.09 -0.77 -1.20
CA MET A 41 -12.23 -0.95 -2.11
C MET A 41 -12.11 -0.03 -3.32
N GLU A 42 -12.00 1.29 -3.11
CA GLU A 42 -11.89 2.27 -4.19
C GLU A 42 -10.68 2.02 -5.11
N PHE A 43 -9.56 1.59 -4.53
CA PHE A 43 -8.33 1.32 -5.28
C PHE A 43 -8.41 0.04 -6.13
N THR A 44 -9.10 -0.99 -5.66
CA THR A 44 -9.20 -2.29 -6.37
C THR A 44 -10.38 -2.39 -7.31
N THR A 45 -11.41 -1.53 -7.16
CA THR A 45 -12.58 -1.49 -8.05
C THR A 45 -12.79 -0.11 -8.69
N PRO A 46 -11.79 0.49 -9.37
CA PRO A 46 -11.89 1.86 -9.87
C PRO A 46 -12.96 2.05 -10.97
N PHE A 47 -13.37 0.97 -11.65
CA PHE A 47 -14.32 1.00 -12.77
C PHE A 47 -15.52 0.06 -12.60
N GLY A 48 -15.86 -0.32 -11.36
CA GLY A 48 -17.02 -1.19 -11.10
C GLY A 48 -16.89 -2.61 -11.67
N SER A 49 -15.69 -3.04 -12.07
CA SER A 49 -15.46 -4.42 -12.49
C SER A 49 -15.62 -5.38 -11.30
N ASN A 50 -16.32 -6.50 -11.51
CA ASN A 50 -16.55 -7.56 -10.51
C ASN A 50 -15.29 -8.30 -10.03
N ARG A 51 -14.08 -7.81 -10.32
CA ARG A 51 -12.80 -8.51 -10.13
C ARG A 51 -11.91 -7.92 -9.03
N GLY A 52 -12.40 -6.97 -8.25
CA GLY A 52 -11.68 -6.35 -7.12
C GLY A 52 -12.25 -6.75 -5.77
N VAL A 53 -11.72 -6.13 -4.72
CA VAL A 53 -12.15 -6.32 -3.32
C VAL A 53 -13.39 -5.46 -3.09
N LYS A 54 -14.51 -6.06 -2.71
CA LYS A 54 -15.82 -5.41 -2.62
C LYS A 54 -16.15 -4.99 -1.20
N ASN A 55 -15.85 -5.85 -0.23
CA ASN A 55 -16.19 -5.62 1.18
C ASN A 55 -14.95 -5.91 2.05
N PRO A 56 -13.90 -5.08 1.94
CA PRO A 56 -12.63 -5.34 2.60
C PRO A 56 -12.77 -5.35 4.12
N VAL A 57 -12.11 -6.31 4.78
CA VAL A 57 -11.97 -6.36 6.24
C VAL A 57 -10.50 -6.39 6.63
N ILE A 58 -10.09 -5.53 7.57
CA ILE A 58 -8.72 -5.54 8.09
C ILE A 58 -8.55 -6.74 9.03
N ILE A 59 -7.57 -7.59 8.70
CA ILE A 59 -7.19 -8.75 9.53
C ILE A 59 -6.05 -8.36 10.46
N GLY A 60 -5.04 -7.67 9.92
CA GLY A 60 -3.88 -7.21 10.67
C GLY A 60 -3.25 -5.99 10.03
N ARG A 61 -2.64 -5.13 10.85
CA ARG A 61 -1.82 -4.03 10.36
C ARG A 61 -0.66 -3.76 11.29
N THR A 62 0.46 -3.35 10.72
CA THR A 62 1.63 -2.96 11.52
C THR A 62 2.50 -1.95 10.78
N LYS A 63 3.20 -1.12 11.54
CA LYS A 63 4.08 -0.08 11.01
C LYS A 63 5.46 -0.67 10.80
N VAL A 64 5.97 -0.55 9.57
CA VAL A 64 7.33 -0.95 9.20
C VAL A 64 7.98 0.23 8.50
N ASP A 65 8.92 0.87 9.21
CA ASP A 65 9.61 2.06 8.73
C ASP A 65 8.64 3.19 8.32
N ASN A 66 8.65 3.60 7.05
CA ASN A 66 7.79 4.64 6.50
C ASN A 66 6.49 4.11 5.89
N LYS A 67 6.17 2.84 6.13
CA LYS A 67 4.98 2.15 5.63
C LYS A 67 4.09 1.65 6.78
N LEU A 68 2.79 1.64 6.52
CA LEU A 68 1.83 0.83 7.28
C LEU A 68 1.47 -0.35 6.40
N LEU A 69 1.91 -1.55 6.76
CA LEU A 69 1.51 -2.76 6.06
C LEU A 69 0.17 -3.22 6.58
N VAL A 70 -0.74 -3.53 5.65
CA VAL A 70 -2.08 -4.02 5.96
C VAL A 70 -2.28 -5.37 5.29
N PHE A 71 -2.70 -6.34 6.09
CA PHE A 71 -3.24 -7.62 5.67
C PHE A 71 -4.77 -7.58 5.80
N TYR A 72 -5.47 -7.89 4.72
CA TYR A 72 -6.92 -7.77 4.64
C TYR A 72 -7.53 -8.97 3.92
N GLY A 73 -8.81 -9.20 4.18
CA GLY A 73 -9.65 -10.12 3.41
C GLY A 73 -10.87 -9.41 2.82
N ASP A 74 -11.83 -10.19 2.34
CA ASP A 74 -13.15 -9.70 1.92
C ASP A 74 -14.24 -10.43 2.71
N ARG A 75 -15.22 -9.69 3.23
CA ARG A 75 -16.33 -10.25 4.01
C ARG A 75 -17.30 -11.07 3.15
N ASP A 76 -17.37 -10.78 1.86
CA ASP A 76 -18.33 -11.38 0.93
C ASP A 76 -17.67 -12.48 0.07
N VAL A 77 -16.34 -12.58 0.08
CA VAL A 77 -15.57 -13.54 -0.71
C VAL A 77 -14.57 -14.28 0.18
N GLU A 78 -14.98 -15.46 0.64
CA GLU A 78 -14.13 -16.33 1.44
C GLU A 78 -12.86 -16.73 0.67
N GLY A 79 -11.73 -16.80 1.37
CA GLY A 79 -10.44 -17.12 0.78
C GLY A 79 -9.80 -16.00 -0.04
N LEU A 80 -10.46 -14.83 -0.16
CA LEU A 80 -9.85 -13.64 -0.73
C LEU A 80 -8.99 -12.97 0.33
N PHE A 81 -7.70 -12.91 0.07
CA PHE A 81 -6.74 -12.20 0.90
C PHE A 81 -5.91 -11.23 0.07
N GLY A 82 -5.41 -10.19 0.74
CA GLY A 82 -4.52 -9.24 0.11
C GLY A 82 -3.61 -8.52 1.08
N PHE A 83 -2.55 -7.97 0.49
CA PHE A 83 -1.61 -7.09 1.18
C PHE A 83 -1.55 -5.75 0.48
N THR A 84 -1.56 -4.69 1.28
CA THR A 84 -1.35 -3.34 0.77
C THR A 84 -0.35 -2.58 1.66
N PRO A 85 0.80 -2.17 1.13
CA PRO A 85 1.68 -1.22 1.82
C PRO A 85 1.16 0.21 1.64
N LEU A 86 0.75 0.83 2.73
CA LEU A 86 0.36 2.23 2.76
C LEU A 86 1.59 3.12 2.97
N HIS A 87 1.81 4.07 2.06
CA HIS A 87 2.95 4.99 2.10
C HIS A 87 2.62 6.25 2.87
N ARG A 88 3.41 6.57 3.90
CA ARG A 88 3.17 7.76 4.74
C ARG A 88 3.59 9.05 4.03
N GLY A 89 2.70 10.04 4.04
CA GLY A 89 2.95 11.40 3.58
C GLY A 89 3.43 12.31 4.71
N ILE A 90 3.92 13.49 4.33
CA ILE A 90 4.39 14.53 5.26
C ILE A 90 3.24 15.12 6.10
N ASN A 91 2.00 14.99 5.61
CA ASN A 91 0.78 15.39 6.33
C ASN A 91 0.34 14.34 7.37
N GLY A 92 1.10 13.26 7.57
CA GLY A 92 0.81 12.19 8.52
C GLY A 92 -0.27 11.19 8.06
N LYS A 93 -0.87 11.41 6.89
CA LYS A 93 -1.81 10.50 6.24
C LYS A 93 -1.07 9.56 5.28
N TYR A 94 -1.77 8.60 4.70
CA TYR A 94 -1.22 7.61 3.82
C TYR A 94 -1.86 7.62 2.43
N GLN A 95 -1.20 6.94 1.49
CA GLN A 95 -1.76 6.56 0.21
C GLN A 95 -1.48 5.09 -0.09
N ILE A 96 -2.32 4.48 -0.91
CA ILE A 96 -2.04 3.19 -1.56
C ILE A 96 -1.33 3.48 -2.89
N ARG A 97 -0.25 2.75 -3.18
CA ARG A 97 0.47 2.81 -4.47
C ARG A 97 0.35 1.53 -5.26
N SER A 98 0.27 0.42 -4.55
CA SER A 98 0.01 -0.89 -5.12
C SER A 98 -0.71 -1.74 -4.09
N THR A 99 -1.44 -2.73 -4.58
CA THR A 99 -2.08 -3.74 -3.75
C THR A 99 -2.16 -5.02 -4.55
N ASN A 100 -1.98 -6.15 -3.88
CA ASN A 100 -2.15 -7.47 -4.47
C ASN A 100 -3.19 -8.23 -3.67
N TYR A 101 -4.06 -8.93 -4.36
CA TYR A 101 -5.08 -9.78 -3.76
C TYR A 101 -5.34 -11.01 -4.64
N GLY A 102 -5.86 -12.07 -4.03
CA GLY A 102 -6.19 -13.29 -4.74
C GLY A 102 -6.72 -14.38 -3.83
N GLY A 103 -7.30 -15.41 -4.44
CA GLY A 103 -7.44 -16.72 -3.81
C GLY A 103 -6.79 -17.76 -4.70
N GLY A 104 -5.99 -18.62 -4.06
CA GLY A 104 -5.15 -19.61 -4.71
C GLY A 104 -4.00 -20.03 -3.81
N ASN A 105 -4.31 -20.39 -2.55
CA ASN A 105 -3.55 -21.22 -1.56
C ASN A 105 -3.83 -20.94 -0.06
N PHE A 106 -4.81 -20.12 0.31
CA PHE A 106 -4.39 -19.02 1.18
C PHE A 106 -5.12 -18.86 2.50
N TYR A 107 -5.32 -19.95 3.23
CA TYR A 107 -5.40 -19.82 4.69
C TYR A 107 -4.22 -19.02 5.27
N ILE A 108 -3.04 -19.09 4.63
CA ILE A 108 -1.84 -18.30 4.94
C ILE A 108 -1.16 -17.84 3.64
N VAL A 109 -0.85 -16.54 3.51
CA VAL A 109 -0.21 -15.89 2.35
C VAL A 109 1.07 -15.17 2.73
N GLY A 110 2.01 -15.16 1.79
CA GLY A 110 3.23 -14.36 1.85
C GLY A 110 3.18 -13.14 0.92
N TYR A 111 3.79 -12.04 1.35
CA TYR A 111 3.96 -10.83 0.55
C TYR A 111 5.31 -10.18 0.80
N GLY A 112 6.07 -9.94 -0.26
CA GLY A 112 7.31 -9.19 -0.20
C GLY A 112 7.12 -7.70 -0.32
N PHE A 113 7.90 -6.93 0.43
CA PHE A 113 7.96 -5.49 0.26
C PHE A 113 9.29 -4.92 0.75
N THR A 114 9.69 -3.81 0.13
CA THR A 114 10.93 -3.10 0.45
C THR A 114 10.61 -1.79 1.16
N THR A 115 11.40 -1.42 2.16
CA THR A 115 11.34 -0.09 2.81
C THR A 115 12.66 0.65 2.63
N SER A 116 12.81 1.83 3.26
CA SER A 116 14.12 2.51 3.24
C SER A 116 15.19 1.80 4.07
N LYS A 117 14.79 0.85 4.92
CA LYS A 117 15.67 0.15 5.86
C LYS A 117 16.07 -1.26 5.42
N GLY A 118 15.38 -1.86 4.45
CA GLY A 118 15.67 -3.21 4.01
C GLY A 118 14.52 -3.86 3.26
N ASN A 119 14.68 -5.16 3.01
CA ASN A 119 13.69 -6.01 2.36
C ASN A 119 12.95 -6.80 3.43
N TYR A 120 11.65 -6.99 3.24
CA TYR A 120 10.79 -7.64 4.21
C TYR A 120 9.85 -8.62 3.54
N ILE A 121 9.47 -9.65 4.29
CA ILE A 121 8.37 -10.55 3.98
C ILE A 121 7.34 -10.42 5.08
N ALA A 122 6.09 -10.26 4.68
CA ALA A 122 4.96 -10.44 5.57
C ALA A 122 4.29 -11.77 5.29
N VAL A 123 3.92 -12.46 6.36
CA VAL A 123 3.09 -13.65 6.29
C VAL A 123 1.83 -13.40 7.10
N GLY A 124 0.68 -13.55 6.48
CA GLY A 124 -0.61 -13.32 7.09
C GLY A 124 -1.53 -14.49 6.84
N GLY A 125 -2.35 -14.83 7.80
CA GLY A 125 -3.31 -15.91 7.66
C GLY A 125 -4.59 -15.64 8.43
N SER A 126 -5.69 -16.24 8.01
CA SER A 126 -6.98 -16.15 8.68
C SER A 126 -7.91 -17.30 8.29
N GLY A 127 -8.83 -17.65 9.18
CA GLY A 127 -9.93 -18.56 8.87
C GLY A 127 -9.51 -20.02 8.66
N TYR A 128 -8.35 -20.42 9.19
CA TYR A 128 -7.81 -21.76 9.04
C TYR A 128 -8.30 -22.74 10.10
N SER A 129 -8.16 -24.03 9.78
CA SER A 129 -8.42 -25.14 10.70
C SER A 129 -7.28 -25.30 11.71
N ASP A 130 -7.61 -25.76 12.93
CA ASP A 130 -6.66 -26.20 13.96
C ASP A 130 -5.66 -27.28 13.48
N LYS A 131 -5.89 -27.88 12.30
CA LYS A 131 -4.94 -28.76 11.63
C LYS A 131 -3.66 -28.04 11.21
N ILE A 132 -3.72 -26.73 10.95
CA ILE A 132 -2.58 -25.92 10.54
C ILE A 132 -1.86 -25.45 11.81
N VAL A 133 -0.58 -25.83 11.97
CA VAL A 133 0.20 -25.49 13.17
C VAL A 133 1.42 -24.62 12.87
N SER A 134 1.96 -24.68 11.67
CA SER A 134 3.16 -23.94 11.28
C SER A 134 3.20 -23.66 9.79
N TYR A 135 4.06 -22.73 9.40
CA TYR A 135 4.30 -22.37 8.02
C TYR A 135 5.77 -22.10 7.75
N LYS A 136 6.14 -22.23 6.48
CA LYS A 136 7.48 -21.88 5.98
C LYS A 136 7.36 -21.02 4.74
N ALA A 137 8.24 -20.02 4.60
CA ALA A 137 8.28 -19.18 3.41
C ALA A 137 9.56 -19.42 2.58
N TYR A 138 9.40 -19.34 1.26
CA TYR A 138 10.43 -19.61 0.26
C TYR A 138 10.47 -18.49 -0.79
N PRO A 139 11.61 -18.25 -1.45
CA PRO A 139 11.82 -17.08 -2.30
C PRO A 139 10.94 -17.02 -3.56
N ILE A 140 10.62 -18.15 -4.21
CA ILE A 140 9.86 -18.21 -5.47
C ILE A 140 9.12 -19.57 -5.61
N PHE A 141 8.09 -19.62 -6.48
CA PHE A 141 7.29 -20.79 -6.88
C PHE A 141 8.03 -21.98 -7.56
N THR A 142 9.36 -21.98 -7.69
CA THR A 142 10.09 -22.98 -8.48
C THR A 142 10.91 -23.95 -7.63
N ILE A 143 10.34 -25.15 -7.44
CA ILE A 143 10.86 -26.54 -7.45
C ILE A 143 12.15 -26.91 -6.67
N ASP A 144 12.98 -25.98 -6.22
CA ASP A 144 14.04 -26.29 -5.25
C ASP A 144 13.79 -25.48 -3.98
N ASP A 145 13.01 -26.07 -3.07
CA ASP A 145 12.79 -25.64 -1.67
C ASP A 145 14.09 -25.70 -0.83
N THR A 146 15.24 -25.43 -1.43
CA THR A 146 16.55 -25.62 -0.81
C THR A 146 16.95 -24.46 0.10
N LEU A 147 16.31 -23.29 -0.05
CA LEU A 147 16.54 -22.13 0.80
C LEU A 147 15.23 -21.72 1.49
N GLU A 148 15.06 -22.19 2.73
CA GLU A 148 14.03 -21.70 3.65
C GLU A 148 14.37 -20.26 4.06
N LEU A 149 13.43 -19.33 3.85
CA LEU A 149 13.62 -17.95 4.29
C LEU A 149 13.27 -17.79 5.76
N LEU A 150 12.22 -18.47 6.19
CA LEU A 150 11.71 -18.44 7.54
C LEU A 150 10.80 -19.65 7.79
N ASN A 151 10.63 -19.95 9.08
CA ASN A 151 9.75 -20.96 9.61
C ASN A 151 9.20 -20.44 10.94
N ASP A 152 7.88 -20.47 11.09
CA ASP A 152 7.23 -20.03 12.32
C ASP A 152 5.93 -20.80 12.58
N ASN A 153 5.49 -20.75 13.83
CA ASN A 153 4.22 -21.32 14.25
C ASN A 153 3.06 -20.40 13.92
N VAL A 154 1.89 -21.01 13.82
CA VAL A 154 0.63 -20.30 13.66
C VAL A 154 0.03 -20.07 15.03
N GLU A 155 -0.22 -18.80 15.37
CA GLU A 155 -0.83 -18.40 16.63
C GLU A 155 -2.21 -17.76 16.41
N GLY A 156 -3.24 -18.31 17.05
CA GLY A 156 -4.61 -17.80 16.97
C GLY A 156 -5.37 -18.29 15.74
N ASN A 157 -6.38 -17.51 15.31
CA ASN A 157 -7.19 -17.80 14.11
C ASN A 157 -6.95 -16.78 12.98
N ALA A 158 -6.16 -15.74 13.26
CA ALA A 158 -5.79 -14.67 12.35
C ALA A 158 -4.47 -14.02 12.81
N PHE A 159 -3.55 -13.78 11.90
CA PHE A 159 -2.25 -13.20 12.23
C PHE A 159 -1.62 -12.40 11.07
N LEU A 160 -0.62 -11.60 11.42
CA LEU A 160 0.28 -10.91 10.51
C LEU A 160 1.67 -10.84 11.14
N ASN A 161 2.61 -11.63 10.60
CA ASN A 161 4.01 -11.64 11.01
C ASN A 161 4.86 -10.97 9.94
N ILE A 162 5.94 -10.30 10.35
CA ILE A 162 6.86 -9.60 9.44
C ILE A 162 8.30 -9.96 9.77
N TYR A 163 9.06 -10.26 8.73
CA TYR A 163 10.44 -10.71 8.80
C TYR A 163 11.30 -9.86 7.89
N GLU A 164 12.46 -9.44 8.39
CA GLU A 164 13.51 -8.85 7.57
C GLU A 164 14.25 -9.95 6.82
N VAL A 165 14.58 -9.70 5.55
CA VAL A 165 15.27 -10.65 4.68
C VAL A 165 16.38 -9.94 3.90
N ASP A 166 17.44 -10.68 3.57
CA ASP A 166 18.60 -10.10 2.88
C ASP A 166 18.26 -9.61 1.46
N ASN A 167 17.44 -10.39 0.73
CA ASN A 167 17.12 -10.13 -0.67
C ASN A 167 15.64 -9.81 -0.86
N GLU A 168 15.31 -9.00 -1.87
CA GLU A 168 13.94 -8.66 -2.21
C GLU A 168 13.17 -9.88 -2.75
N GLN A 169 12.08 -10.25 -2.09
CA GLN A 169 11.27 -11.42 -2.42
C GLN A 169 9.85 -11.03 -2.78
N HIS A 170 9.59 -10.62 -4.02
CA HIS A 170 8.30 -10.04 -4.42
C HIS A 170 7.10 -10.97 -4.20
N PHE A 171 7.28 -12.29 -4.38
CA PHE A 171 6.21 -13.29 -4.32
C PHE A 171 6.68 -14.53 -3.57
N PRO A 172 6.83 -14.44 -2.24
CA PRO A 172 7.28 -15.58 -1.48
C PRO A 172 6.19 -16.66 -1.46
N THR A 173 6.59 -17.90 -1.69
CA THR A 173 5.69 -19.05 -1.57
C THR A 173 5.62 -19.47 -0.12
N VAL A 174 4.41 -19.64 0.40
CA VAL A 174 4.19 -20.14 1.76
C VAL A 174 3.69 -21.58 1.70
N LYS A 175 4.36 -22.46 2.44
CA LYS A 175 3.94 -23.83 2.70
C LYS A 175 3.38 -23.95 4.11
N ILE A 176 2.38 -24.81 4.28
CA ILE A 176 1.59 -24.95 5.48
C ILE A 176 1.71 -26.38 5.98
N PHE A 177 1.98 -26.55 7.27
CA PHE A 177 2.28 -27.84 7.86
C PHE A 177 1.31 -28.19 8.99
N ASP A 178 1.01 -29.47 9.10
CA ASP A 178 0.20 -30.03 10.17
C ASP A 178 1.01 -30.32 11.45
N ALA A 179 0.33 -30.79 12.50
CA ALA A 179 0.95 -31.16 13.78
C ALA A 179 2.04 -32.25 13.67
N ASN A 180 2.06 -33.02 12.59
CA ASN A 180 3.07 -34.05 12.32
C ASN A 180 4.23 -33.52 11.46
N GLY A 181 4.20 -32.25 11.05
CA GLY A 181 5.18 -31.65 10.15
C GLY A 181 4.99 -32.05 8.68
N ILE A 182 3.80 -32.52 8.30
CA ILE A 182 3.46 -32.88 6.92
C ILE A 182 2.98 -31.63 6.19
N ASP A 183 3.53 -31.37 5.01
CA ASP A 183 3.09 -30.29 4.11
C ASP A 183 1.69 -30.63 3.56
N ILE A 184 0.70 -29.86 3.99
CA ILE A 184 -0.71 -29.99 3.59
C ILE A 184 -1.14 -28.90 2.61
N SER A 185 -0.23 -28.05 2.12
CA SER A 185 -0.58 -26.95 1.20
C SER A 185 -1.31 -27.43 -0.05
N ARG A 186 -0.92 -28.59 -0.59
CA ARG A 186 -1.55 -29.13 -1.80
C ARG A 186 -2.98 -29.61 -1.57
N GLU A 187 -3.29 -30.10 -0.37
CA GLU A 187 -4.65 -30.53 -0.01
C GLU A 187 -5.58 -29.32 0.03
N LEU A 188 -5.09 -28.20 0.56
CA LEU A 188 -5.84 -26.94 0.72
C LEU A 188 -5.90 -26.09 -0.56
N TRP A 189 -5.13 -26.44 -1.59
CA TRP A 189 -5.01 -25.68 -2.84
C TRP A 189 -6.38 -25.46 -3.53
N ASN A 190 -7.26 -26.45 -3.45
CA ASN A 190 -8.54 -26.44 -4.18
C ASN A 190 -9.70 -25.78 -3.41
N ASP A 191 -9.50 -25.36 -2.16
CA ASP A 191 -10.58 -24.78 -1.35
C ASP A 191 -11.10 -23.45 -1.92
N PHE A 192 -10.25 -22.70 -2.64
CA PHE A 192 -10.54 -21.33 -3.08
C PHE A 192 -10.19 -21.06 -4.55
N SER A 193 -10.53 -21.99 -5.45
CA SER A 193 -10.12 -21.94 -6.88
C SER A 193 -10.84 -20.89 -7.74
N ASP A 194 -11.94 -20.28 -7.26
CA ASP A 194 -12.78 -19.33 -8.03
C ASP A 194 -12.83 -17.93 -7.39
N VAL A 195 -11.72 -17.50 -6.78
CA VAL A 195 -11.62 -16.19 -6.13
C VAL A 195 -10.96 -15.17 -7.06
N PRO A 196 -11.45 -13.92 -7.13
CA PRO A 196 -10.80 -12.85 -7.87
C PRO A 196 -9.34 -12.66 -7.44
N SER A 197 -8.43 -12.60 -8.41
CA SER A 197 -7.02 -12.30 -8.18
C SER A 197 -6.52 -11.20 -9.10
N GLY A 198 -5.59 -10.39 -8.59
CA GLY A 198 -5.02 -9.28 -9.32
C GLY A 198 -4.04 -8.46 -8.51
N GLY A 199 -3.18 -7.74 -9.24
CA GLY A 199 -2.36 -6.66 -8.71
C GLY A 199 -2.81 -5.35 -9.34
N VAL A 200 -3.09 -4.35 -8.52
CA VAL A 200 -3.38 -2.98 -8.97
C VAL A 200 -2.24 -2.08 -8.52
N GLY A 201 -1.78 -1.20 -9.40
CA GLY A 201 -0.70 -0.26 -9.12
C GLY A 201 -0.94 1.10 -9.77
N LYS A 202 -0.53 2.17 -9.09
CA LYS A 202 -0.48 3.53 -9.62
C LYS A 202 0.90 3.80 -10.21
N ALA A 203 0.96 4.19 -11.48
CA ALA A 203 2.19 4.67 -12.14
C ALA A 203 2.43 6.18 -11.93
N GLU A 204 1.44 6.92 -11.41
CA GLU A 204 1.34 8.38 -11.60
C GLU A 204 2.01 9.22 -10.51
N LEU A 205 2.70 8.61 -9.54
CA LEU A 205 3.29 9.37 -8.44
C LEU A 205 4.32 10.40 -8.90
N PHE A 206 5.10 10.05 -9.93
CA PHE A 206 6.03 10.97 -10.57
C PHE A 206 5.29 12.18 -11.17
N MET A 207 4.18 11.96 -11.86
CA MET A 207 3.40 13.03 -12.48
C MET A 207 2.77 13.97 -11.45
N LEU A 208 2.28 13.46 -10.31
CA LEU A 208 1.74 14.31 -9.23
C LEU A 208 2.79 15.30 -8.72
N ASN A 209 4.01 14.81 -8.44
CA ASN A 209 5.10 15.66 -7.96
C ASN A 209 5.52 16.69 -9.03
N VAL A 210 5.57 16.28 -10.30
CA VAL A 210 5.84 17.19 -11.44
C VAL A 210 4.76 18.27 -11.55
N LEU A 211 3.48 17.91 -11.42
CA LEU A 211 2.38 18.86 -11.49
C LEU A 211 2.42 19.87 -10.33
N ILE A 212 2.67 19.40 -9.11
CA ILE A 212 2.86 20.26 -7.93
C ILE A 212 4.01 21.25 -8.18
N PHE A 213 5.14 20.77 -8.71
CA PHE A 213 6.27 21.62 -9.04
C PHE A 213 5.92 22.69 -10.09
N ILE A 214 5.23 22.31 -11.17
CA ILE A 214 4.80 23.25 -12.23
C ILE A 214 3.89 24.33 -11.65
N ILE A 215 2.92 23.97 -10.80
CA ILE A 215 2.00 24.93 -10.16
C ILE A 215 2.78 25.95 -9.32
N LEU A 216 3.74 25.48 -8.53
CA LEU A 216 4.59 26.35 -7.70
C LEU A 216 5.50 27.23 -8.57
N ALA A 217 6.09 26.70 -9.65
CA ALA A 217 6.95 27.45 -10.55
C ALA A 217 6.19 28.56 -11.30
N ILE A 218 4.97 28.27 -11.77
CA ILE A 218 4.09 29.27 -12.39
C ILE A 218 3.70 30.33 -11.37
N GLY A 219 3.24 29.92 -10.19
CA GLY A 219 2.88 30.84 -9.10
C GLY A 219 4.03 31.76 -8.72
N PHE A 220 5.23 31.22 -8.59
CA PHE A 220 6.45 31.98 -8.31
C PHE A 220 6.79 32.97 -9.44
N THR A 221 6.74 32.54 -10.70
CA THR A 221 7.07 33.38 -11.86
C THR A 221 6.12 34.58 -11.96
N ILE A 222 4.81 34.35 -11.83
CA ILE A 222 3.80 35.42 -11.85
C ILE A 222 3.98 36.34 -10.64
N SER A 223 4.21 35.79 -9.45
CA SER A 223 4.41 36.59 -8.24
C SER A 223 5.65 37.47 -8.34
N LYS A 224 6.76 36.92 -8.85
CA LYS A 224 8.00 37.66 -9.10
C LYS A 224 7.77 38.82 -10.06
N TYR A 225 7.05 38.59 -11.16
CA TYR A 225 6.71 39.62 -12.14
C TYR A 225 6.00 40.83 -11.49
N PHE A 226 4.94 40.58 -10.72
CA PHE A 226 4.21 41.65 -10.03
C PHE A 226 5.03 42.34 -8.93
N TRP A 227 5.95 41.60 -8.30
CA TRP A 227 6.84 42.17 -7.28
C TRP A 227 7.87 43.11 -7.88
N THR A 228 8.55 42.71 -8.96
CA THR A 228 9.60 43.51 -9.62
C THR A 228 9.02 44.71 -10.38
N PHE A 229 7.84 44.57 -10.98
CA PHE A 229 7.13 45.69 -11.63
C PHE A 229 6.81 46.83 -10.66
N GLU A 230 6.70 46.52 -9.36
CA GLU A 230 6.44 47.52 -8.33
C GLU A 230 7.73 48.22 -7.84
N GLN A 231 8.86 47.51 -7.84
CA GLN A 231 10.17 48.10 -7.52
C GLN A 231 10.57 49.14 -8.57
N SER A 232 10.40 48.83 -9.85
CA SER A 232 10.72 49.77 -10.93
C SER A 232 9.85 51.04 -10.94
N LYS A 233 8.71 51.05 -10.25
CA LYS A 233 7.88 52.26 -10.00
C LYS A 233 8.24 53.00 -8.71
N GLU A 234 8.99 52.37 -7.81
CA GLU A 234 9.49 52.94 -6.56
C GLU A 234 10.81 53.70 -6.82
N ASP A 235 11.55 53.34 -7.87
CA ASP A 235 12.85 53.90 -8.27
C ASP A 235 12.77 55.08 -9.28
N ILE A 236 11.56 55.55 -9.62
CA ILE A 236 11.27 56.72 -10.49
C ILE A 236 10.56 57.79 -9.66
#